data_AF-A0A819FEJ1-F1
#
_entry.id   AF-A0A819FEJ1-F1
#
_cell.length_a   1.000
_cell.length_b   1.000
_cell.length_c   1.000
_cell.angle_alpha   90.00
_cell.angle_beta   90.00
_cell.angle_gamma   90.00
#
_symmetry.space_group_name_H-M   'P 1'
#
loop_
_entity.id
_entity.type
_entity.pdbx_description
1 polymer ?
#
loop_
_entity_poly.entity_id
_entity_poly.type
_entity_poly.pdbx_seq_one_letter_code
_entity_poly.pdbx_strand_id
1 'polypeptide(L)'
;MTSNIPNLMTIWYYDGHISIDAQRQMKIHLHQTFNYSRIFHRLEDFAGYLATPIVQHIIFIITSKDAKHIQRIAQRRRQCLLVYQLPFVNQKSSTSLDPACMHSKIKTSFDTIIHDLNKVNLSPESVKDSTLDSETDMEDTTLPFGIFKSIPAQHSFCYLNKESLKFLLCQSLIEIFIKMRYDQNAFKHMCGLCRMYCKENPSEIDQFEDNYHPTKAIYYYTRASFLFRVINQILRLYDVDRIYRFGCYMADLHKQLEDLGNKQRCDSNQTIKKVYRGKKLSTDILQQLKDNIGHPISMNGLLSTTEHCDVARCFAGMEGVQNEYQSVIFEMNIDNTAKLTTPYANVSGLSAIKDENEILFFMGFVWKIKSMEETTPNRWYIVLESCKDYDPDLITYIKNLNGDCPFLTLGNILQELGDSANAKNFYQLITEYESFSEETRGHAHHNIAMLAVERGEYIDGLIHLREAEKLIKQTTTPDSKALNSPRCFFSHDIIPSRIRILNNIGHIYLRQGKYEAARDCFAKALNEVGSDIDRAVVLNNYGLLEYECRNYQKAHEYFNEAVQLAKNDASVTEFKENLELTKKILH
;
A
#
# COMPACT_ATOMS: atom_id res chain seq x y z
N MET A 1 -9.92 -9.53 27.92
CA MET A 1 -11.33 -9.44 27.48
C MET A 1 -11.42 -8.24 26.57
N THR A 2 -11.70 -8.46 25.28
CA THR A 2 -11.80 -7.41 24.26
C THR A 2 -13.14 -6.69 24.37
N SER A 3 -13.12 -5.38 24.59
CA SER A 3 -14.33 -4.54 24.54
C SER A 3 -14.74 -4.33 23.09
N ASN A 4 -15.63 -5.18 22.60
CA ASN A 4 -16.16 -5.14 21.24
C ASN A 4 -17.24 -4.03 21.15
N ILE A 5 -16.82 -2.77 21.25
CA ILE A 5 -17.72 -1.60 21.13
C ILE A 5 -18.21 -1.56 19.67
N PRO A 6 -19.54 -1.63 19.41
CA PRO A 6 -20.06 -1.62 18.04
C PRO A 6 -19.77 -0.29 17.32
N ASN A 7 -19.99 -0.27 16.00
CA ASN A 7 -19.83 0.93 15.16
C ASN A 7 -20.84 2.03 15.52
N LEU A 8 -20.54 2.77 16.59
CA LEU A 8 -21.34 3.85 17.14
C LEU A 8 -20.78 5.21 16.71
N MET A 9 -21.67 6.08 16.22
CA MET A 9 -21.31 7.43 15.82
C MET A 9 -21.16 8.31 17.06
N THR A 10 -19.96 8.79 17.36
CA THR A 10 -19.71 9.65 18.52
C THR A 10 -19.68 11.11 18.13
N ILE A 11 -20.48 11.94 18.79
CA ILE A 11 -20.58 13.37 18.51
C ILE A 11 -20.10 14.15 19.72
N TRP A 12 -19.00 14.87 19.56
CA TRP A 12 -18.54 15.83 20.56
C TRP A 12 -19.02 17.24 20.18
N TYR A 13 -19.80 17.86 21.08
CA TYR A 13 -20.15 19.27 20.99
C TYR A 13 -19.41 20.07 22.07
N TYR A 14 -18.81 21.19 21.68
CA TYR A 14 -18.30 22.20 22.60
C TYR A 14 -18.67 23.61 22.15
N ASP A 15 -18.54 24.60 23.05
CA ASP A 15 -18.67 26.01 22.71
C ASP A 15 -17.31 26.72 22.80
N GLY A 16 -17.22 27.95 22.26
CA GLY A 16 -15.96 28.71 22.19
C GLY A 16 -15.31 29.10 23.52
N HIS A 17 -15.78 28.61 24.68
CA HIS A 17 -15.22 28.91 26.01
C HIS A 17 -14.32 27.80 26.58
N ILE A 18 -14.14 26.67 25.89
CA ILE A 18 -13.17 25.62 26.28
C ILE A 18 -11.75 25.97 25.81
N SER A 19 -10.75 25.81 26.68
CA SER A 19 -9.34 26.14 26.36
C SER A 19 -8.75 25.25 25.27
N ILE A 20 -7.75 25.76 24.53
CA ILE A 20 -7.11 25.04 23.42
C ILE A 20 -6.48 23.72 23.90
N ASP A 21 -5.85 23.70 25.07
CA ASP A 21 -5.28 22.48 25.65
C ASP A 21 -6.36 21.44 26.01
N ALA A 22 -7.49 21.89 26.56
CA ALA A 22 -8.62 21.01 26.83
C ALA A 22 -9.24 20.46 25.54
N GLN A 23 -9.31 21.26 24.47
CA GLN A 23 -9.72 20.79 23.14
C GLN A 23 -8.75 19.74 22.59
N ARG A 24 -7.44 19.97 22.70
CA ARG A 24 -6.39 19.02 22.26
C ARG A 24 -6.50 17.69 23.01
N GLN A 25 -6.61 17.72 24.33
CA GLN A 25 -6.79 16.52 25.17
C GLN A 25 -8.09 15.78 24.82
N MET A 26 -9.20 16.50 24.65
CA MET A 26 -10.48 15.89 24.28
C MET A 26 -10.42 15.18 22.91
N LYS A 27 -9.80 15.80 21.90
CA LYS A 27 -9.58 15.17 20.57
C LYS A 27 -8.76 13.89 20.68
N ILE A 28 -7.69 13.89 21.48
CA ILE A 28 -6.85 12.70 21.72
C ILE A 28 -7.69 11.56 22.30
N HIS A 29 -8.45 11.81 23.36
CA HIS A 29 -9.28 10.79 23.99
C HIS A 29 -10.43 10.30 23.08
N LEU A 30 -11.07 11.19 22.31
CA LEU A 30 -12.08 10.81 21.32
C LEU A 30 -11.53 9.86 20.26
N HIS A 31 -10.39 10.19 19.63
CA HIS A 31 -9.78 9.36 18.59
C HIS A 31 -9.14 8.07 19.13
N GLN A 32 -8.82 7.99 20.42
CA GLN A 32 -8.37 6.76 21.07
C GLN A 32 -9.53 5.83 21.45
N THR A 33 -10.73 6.37 21.70
CA THR A 33 -11.87 5.59 22.23
C THR A 33 -12.86 5.18 21.14
N PHE A 34 -13.01 5.98 20.08
CA PHE A 34 -14.08 5.81 19.09
C PHE A 34 -13.56 5.80 17.65
N ASN A 35 -13.98 4.78 16.88
CA ASN A 35 -13.65 4.65 15.46
C ASN A 35 -14.29 5.76 14.58
N TYR A 36 -15.44 6.28 15.00
CA TYR A 36 -16.21 7.29 14.27
C TYR A 36 -16.56 8.47 15.18
N SER A 37 -15.95 9.63 14.92
CA SER A 37 -16.16 10.85 15.71
C SER A 37 -16.43 12.07 14.81
N ARG A 38 -17.48 12.85 15.10
CA ARG A 38 -17.69 14.21 14.56
C ARG A 38 -17.62 15.23 15.68
N ILE A 39 -17.12 16.41 15.35
CA ILE A 39 -16.84 17.49 16.31
C ILE A 39 -17.57 18.74 15.84
N PHE A 40 -18.38 19.34 16.71
CA PHE A 40 -19.11 20.57 16.45
C PHE A 40 -18.76 21.64 17.48
N HIS A 41 -18.51 22.86 16.99
CA HIS A 41 -18.17 24.03 17.80
C HIS A 41 -19.13 25.22 17.58
N ARG A 42 -20.11 25.04 16.68
CA ARG A 42 -21.19 25.99 16.38
C ARG A 42 -22.53 25.28 16.53
N LEU A 43 -23.51 25.97 17.12
CA LEU A 43 -24.84 25.41 17.37
C LEU A 43 -25.63 25.20 16.07
N GLU A 44 -25.44 26.06 15.06
CA GLU A 44 -26.09 25.98 13.76
C GLU A 44 -25.68 24.71 12.99
N ASP A 45 -24.38 24.47 12.85
CA ASP A 45 -23.82 23.26 12.19
C ASP A 45 -24.31 21.98 12.89
N PHE A 46 -24.33 22.00 14.23
CA PHE A 46 -24.83 20.89 15.05
C PHE A 46 -26.33 20.65 14.85
N ALA A 47 -27.14 21.72 14.85
CA ALA A 47 -28.59 21.63 14.63
C ALA A 47 -28.92 21.17 13.20
N GLY A 48 -28.20 21.66 12.20
CA GLY A 48 -28.31 21.23 10.80
C GLY A 48 -27.94 19.76 10.63
N TYR A 49 -26.86 19.29 11.27
CA TYR A 49 -26.51 17.87 11.28
C TYR A 49 -27.61 17.01 11.95
N LEU A 50 -28.14 17.44 13.09
CA LEU A 50 -29.26 16.75 13.74
C LEU A 50 -30.55 16.74 12.89
N ALA A 51 -30.76 17.71 12.00
CA ALA A 51 -31.92 17.71 11.10
C ALA A 51 -31.86 16.58 10.05
N THR A 52 -30.68 16.02 9.78
CA THR A 52 -30.53 14.89 8.83
C THR A 52 -31.02 13.56 9.43
N PRO A 53 -31.60 12.65 8.60
CA PRO A 53 -31.98 11.32 9.05
C PRO A 53 -30.74 10.43 9.24
N ILE A 54 -30.39 10.15 10.49
CA ILE A 54 -29.23 9.31 10.85
C ILE A 54 -29.70 7.87 11.10
N VAL A 55 -28.99 6.90 10.54
CA VAL A 55 -29.33 5.46 10.59
C VAL A 55 -28.63 4.72 11.74
N GLN A 56 -27.54 5.29 12.28
CA GLN A 56 -26.73 4.68 13.34
C GLN A 56 -27.12 5.17 14.74
N HIS A 57 -26.86 4.35 15.76
CA HIS A 57 -26.94 4.75 17.16
C HIS A 57 -25.80 5.74 17.51
N ILE A 58 -26.15 6.80 18.25
CA ILE A 58 -25.29 7.96 18.51
C ILE A 58 -24.95 8.07 19.99
N ILE A 59 -23.67 8.31 20.30
CA ILE A 59 -23.22 8.77 21.62
C ILE A 59 -22.94 10.26 21.54
N PHE A 60 -23.53 11.06 22.41
CA PHE A 60 -23.18 12.48 22.55
C PHE A 60 -22.25 12.70 23.72
N ILE A 61 -21.19 13.48 23.51
CA ILE A 61 -20.32 14.05 24.53
C ILE A 61 -20.46 15.57 24.44
N ILE A 62 -20.87 16.22 25.53
CA ILE A 62 -21.15 17.66 25.52
C ILE A 62 -20.26 18.36 26.55
N THR A 63 -19.46 19.32 26.09
CA THR A 63 -18.53 20.12 26.89
C THR A 63 -18.80 21.59 26.65
N SER A 64 -19.94 22.07 27.16
CA SER A 64 -20.45 23.42 26.91
C SER A 64 -21.17 23.97 28.15
N LYS A 65 -21.19 25.28 28.32
CA LYS A 65 -22.02 25.96 29.33
C LYS A 65 -23.52 25.66 29.13
N ASP A 66 -23.93 25.47 27.87
CA ASP A 66 -25.30 25.23 27.45
C ASP A 66 -25.65 23.72 27.42
N ALA A 67 -24.79 22.87 28.00
CA ALA A 67 -24.92 21.41 27.91
C ALA A 67 -26.28 20.87 28.37
N LYS A 68 -26.93 21.48 29.38
CA LYS A 68 -28.29 21.11 29.81
C LYS A 68 -29.36 21.34 28.74
N HIS A 69 -29.18 22.34 27.87
CA HIS A 69 -30.10 22.60 26.76
C HIS A 69 -29.85 21.60 25.62
N ILE A 70 -28.57 21.40 25.27
CA ILE A 70 -28.14 20.50 24.19
C ILE A 70 -28.45 19.04 24.52
N GLN A 71 -28.29 18.62 25.79
CA GLN A 71 -28.68 17.30 26.28
C GLN A 71 -30.17 17.01 26.02
N ARG A 72 -31.06 17.98 26.26
CA ARG A 72 -32.50 17.84 25.97
C ARG A 72 -32.80 17.73 24.48
N ILE A 73 -31.98 18.34 23.62
CA ILE A 73 -32.11 18.21 22.16
C ILE A 73 -31.63 16.82 21.71
N ALA A 74 -30.49 16.35 22.22
CA ALA A 74 -29.93 15.03 21.92
C ALA A 74 -30.86 13.90 22.38
N GLN A 75 -31.33 13.93 23.63
CA GLN A 75 -32.23 12.92 24.23
C GLN A 75 -33.60 12.78 23.52
N ARG A 76 -34.02 13.77 22.72
CA ARG A 76 -35.26 13.69 21.93
C ARG A 76 -35.10 12.88 20.63
N ARG A 77 -33.90 12.38 20.31
CA ARG A 77 -33.64 11.57 19.11
C ARG A 77 -33.74 10.08 19.44
N ARG A 78 -34.55 9.34 18.66
CA ARG A 78 -34.71 7.88 18.80
C ARG A 78 -33.38 7.11 18.67
N GLN A 79 -32.43 7.67 17.92
CA GLN A 79 -31.11 7.10 17.69
C GLN A 79 -30.06 7.46 18.76
N CYS A 80 -30.40 8.33 19.73
CA CYS A 80 -29.46 8.70 20.78
C CYS A 80 -29.41 7.58 21.84
N LEU A 81 -28.26 6.90 21.93
CA LEU A 81 -28.05 5.82 22.88
C LEU A 81 -27.67 6.36 24.27
N LEU A 82 -26.69 7.27 24.32
CA LEU A 82 -26.18 7.87 25.56
C LEU A 82 -25.81 9.34 25.34
N VAL A 83 -25.95 10.14 26.40
CA VAL A 83 -25.50 11.55 26.44
C VAL A 83 -24.66 11.79 27.69
N TYR A 84 -23.37 12.02 27.49
CA TYR A 84 -22.43 12.39 28.54
C TYR A 84 -22.25 13.90 28.58
N GLN A 85 -22.63 14.53 29.69
CA GLN A 85 -22.25 15.91 29.99
C GLN A 85 -20.93 15.90 30.77
N LEU A 86 -19.88 16.43 30.16
CA LEU A 86 -18.60 16.61 30.84
C LEU A 86 -18.58 17.96 31.58
N PRO A 87 -17.96 18.05 32.78
CA PRO A 87 -17.93 19.28 33.54
C PRO A 87 -17.19 20.37 32.75
N PHE A 88 -17.89 21.49 32.53
CA PHE A 88 -17.35 22.66 31.83
C PHE A 88 -16.20 23.27 32.62
N VAL A 89 -15.01 23.34 32.01
CA VAL A 89 -13.83 23.95 32.63
C VAL A 89 -13.77 25.42 32.26
N ASN A 90 -14.13 26.27 33.22
CA ASN A 90 -14.17 27.71 33.04
C ASN A 90 -12.81 28.36 33.40
N GLN A 91 -12.09 28.92 32.43
CA GLN A 91 -10.90 29.76 32.69
C GLN A 91 -11.30 31.20 33.06
N LYS A 92 -12.10 31.38 34.12
CA LYS A 92 -12.45 32.71 34.66
C LYS A 92 -12.36 32.86 36.19
N SER A 93 -11.99 31.81 36.93
CA SER A 93 -11.42 31.97 38.28
C SER A 93 -9.90 32.12 38.18
N SER A 94 -9.32 33.02 38.97
CA SER A 94 -7.89 33.44 38.93
C SER A 94 -6.88 32.41 39.44
N THR A 95 -7.19 31.12 39.30
CA THR A 95 -6.27 30.00 39.49
C THR A 95 -6.31 29.14 38.22
N SER A 96 -5.23 29.18 37.46
CA SER A 96 -5.04 28.28 36.32
C SER A 96 -5.02 26.84 36.83
N LEU A 97 -6.03 26.05 36.47
CA LEU A 97 -6.00 24.60 36.67
C LEU A 97 -4.78 24.04 35.92
N ASP A 98 -3.89 23.38 36.66
CA ASP A 98 -2.73 22.67 36.14
C ASP A 98 -3.16 21.75 34.97
N PRO A 99 -2.49 21.82 33.79
CA PRO A 99 -2.68 20.89 32.68
C PRO A 99 -2.73 19.41 33.09
N ALA A 100 -1.98 18.98 34.11
CA ALA A 100 -2.01 17.62 34.63
C ALA A 100 -3.35 17.29 35.34
N CYS A 101 -3.88 18.22 36.14
CA CYS A 101 -5.21 18.09 36.77
C CYS A 101 -6.33 18.06 35.72
N MET A 102 -6.17 18.83 34.63
CA MET A 102 -7.08 18.86 33.49
C MET A 102 -7.10 17.54 32.72
N HIS A 103 -5.93 17.00 32.38
CA HIS A 103 -5.81 15.70 31.72
C HIS A 103 -6.44 14.58 32.59
N SER A 104 -6.14 14.57 33.88
CA SER A 104 -6.73 13.63 34.85
C SER A 104 -8.26 13.61 34.80
N LYS A 105 -8.92 14.78 34.87
CA LYS A 105 -10.39 14.88 34.83
C LYS A 105 -11.00 14.40 33.52
N ILE A 106 -10.38 14.72 32.38
CA ILE A 106 -10.85 14.24 31.07
C ILE A 106 -10.68 12.72 31.01
N LYS A 107 -9.52 12.19 31.39
CA LYS A 107 -9.25 10.75 31.43
C LYS A 107 -10.27 9.99 32.28
N THR A 108 -10.49 10.37 33.55
CA THR A 108 -11.49 9.73 34.42
C THR A 108 -12.89 9.74 33.81
N SER A 109 -13.23 10.80 33.08
CA SER A 109 -14.52 10.87 32.37
C SER A 109 -14.60 9.87 31.22
N PHE A 110 -13.53 9.68 30.44
CA PHE A 110 -13.48 8.66 29.39
C PHE A 110 -13.43 7.23 29.95
N ASP A 111 -12.68 7.00 31.03
CA ASP A 111 -12.67 5.73 31.75
C ASP A 111 -14.10 5.35 32.20
N THR A 112 -14.89 6.34 32.67
CA THR A 112 -16.32 6.17 33.02
C THR A 112 -17.16 5.85 31.78
N ILE A 113 -17.01 6.60 30.69
CA ILE A 113 -17.72 6.37 29.42
C ILE A 113 -17.48 4.96 28.88
N ILE A 114 -16.22 4.48 28.91
CA ILE A 114 -15.85 3.14 28.46
C ILE A 114 -16.46 2.07 29.36
N HIS A 115 -16.38 2.24 30.68
CA HIS A 115 -17.00 1.34 31.65
C HIS A 115 -18.53 1.24 31.47
N ASP A 116 -19.20 2.37 31.24
CA ASP A 116 -20.65 2.41 31.06
C ASP A 116 -21.07 1.79 29.71
N LEU A 117 -20.33 2.06 28.63
CA LEU A 117 -20.54 1.40 27.33
C LEU A 117 -20.37 -0.12 27.42
N ASN A 118 -19.38 -0.60 28.18
CA ASN A 118 -19.17 -2.04 28.41
C ASN A 118 -20.28 -2.70 29.26
N LYS A 119 -21.14 -1.91 29.93
CA LYS A 119 -22.34 -2.42 30.63
C LYS A 119 -23.60 -2.45 29.77
N VAL A 120 -23.64 -1.69 28.67
CA VAL A 120 -24.77 -1.75 27.74
C VAL A 120 -24.62 -2.99 26.86
N ASN A 121 -25.20 -4.10 27.31
CA ASN A 121 -25.32 -5.34 26.54
C ASN A 121 -26.23 -5.09 25.29
N LEU A 122 -25.63 -4.60 24.22
CA LEU A 122 -26.26 -4.47 22.90
C LEU A 122 -26.26 -5.83 22.20
N SER A 123 -27.11 -6.76 22.64
CA SER A 123 -27.39 -7.97 21.87
C SER A 123 -28.27 -7.65 20.65
N PRO A 124 -28.16 -8.40 19.53
CA PRO A 124 -28.99 -8.18 18.34
C PRO A 124 -30.49 -8.49 18.50
N GLU A 125 -30.91 -8.97 19.67
CA GLU A 125 -32.20 -9.66 19.86
C GLU A 125 -33.36 -8.76 20.30
N SER A 126 -33.12 -7.47 20.57
CA SER A 126 -34.18 -6.52 20.94
C SER A 126 -35.05 -6.02 19.77
N VAL A 127 -34.84 -6.56 18.56
CA VAL A 127 -35.62 -6.25 17.34
C VAL A 127 -36.08 -7.53 16.64
N LYS A 128 -36.90 -8.33 17.33
CA LYS A 128 -37.80 -9.30 16.70
C LYS A 128 -39.16 -9.26 17.40
N ASP A 129 -40.15 -8.67 16.72
CA ASP A 129 -41.57 -9.02 16.86
C ASP A 129 -42.39 -8.39 15.72
N SER A 130 -42.40 -9.06 14.56
CA SER A 130 -43.57 -9.26 13.69
C SER A 130 -43.18 -9.97 12.37
N THR A 131 -43.29 -11.30 12.38
CA THR A 131 -43.77 -12.24 11.32
C THR A 131 -44.30 -11.61 10.01
N LEU A 132 -44.21 -12.17 8.80
CA LEU A 132 -44.16 -13.57 8.30
C LEU A 132 -43.25 -13.67 7.04
N ASP A 133 -43.09 -14.80 6.30
CA ASP A 133 -42.70 -16.21 6.59
C ASP A 133 -42.65 -17.02 5.26
N SER A 134 -41.66 -17.91 5.06
CA SER A 134 -41.50 -18.92 3.95
C SER A 134 -41.35 -18.40 2.49
N GLU A 135 -40.60 -18.99 1.56
CA GLU A 135 -39.63 -20.12 1.56
C GLU A 135 -38.74 -20.02 0.27
N THR A 136 -37.67 -20.82 0.19
CA THR A 136 -36.78 -21.03 -0.99
C THR A 136 -36.13 -19.80 -1.65
N ASP A 137 -34.87 -19.50 -1.29
CA ASP A 137 -33.75 -19.73 -2.21
C ASP A 137 -32.38 -19.69 -1.49
N MET A 138 -31.32 -20.17 -2.17
CA MET A 138 -29.92 -20.08 -1.73
C MET A 138 -29.34 -18.67 -1.93
N GLU A 139 -29.95 -17.65 -1.31
CA GLU A 139 -29.46 -16.27 -1.37
C GLU A 139 -29.88 -15.45 -0.14
N ASP A 140 -28.98 -15.36 0.85
CA ASP A 140 -28.86 -14.13 1.66
C ASP A 140 -27.43 -13.94 2.19
N THR A 141 -26.47 -14.17 1.30
CA THR A 141 -25.13 -13.57 1.41
C THR A 141 -25.24 -12.06 1.24
N THR A 142 -25.67 -11.34 2.29
CA THR A 142 -25.66 -9.87 2.36
C THR A 142 -24.26 -9.30 2.62
N LEU A 143 -23.31 -9.72 1.77
CA LEU A 143 -22.23 -8.86 1.31
C LEU A 143 -22.74 -8.21 0.02
N PRO A 144 -23.00 -6.90 -0.01
CA PRO A 144 -21.97 -6.01 -0.56
C PRO A 144 -22.02 -4.55 0.00
N PHE A 145 -21.05 -3.65 -0.19
CA PHE A 145 -19.82 -3.60 -1.01
C PHE A 145 -18.69 -3.08 -0.09
N GLY A 146 -17.44 -3.57 -0.10
CA GLY A 146 -16.69 -4.24 -1.17
C GLY A 146 -15.80 -3.20 -1.88
N ILE A 147 -14.47 -3.33 -2.00
CA ILE A 147 -13.59 -4.51 -1.95
C ILE A 147 -12.44 -4.27 -0.96
N PHE A 148 -12.24 -5.19 0.00
CA PHE A 148 -10.94 -5.59 0.56
C PHE A 148 -11.10 -6.93 1.29
N LYS A 149 -10.37 -7.98 0.87
CA LYS A 149 -10.12 -9.12 1.76
C LYS A 149 -9.27 -8.62 2.93
N SER A 150 -9.62 -9.00 4.14
CA SER A 150 -8.79 -8.73 5.32
C SER A 150 -7.49 -9.54 5.22
N ILE A 151 -6.42 -8.92 4.73
CA ILE A 151 -5.06 -9.42 5.00
C ILE A 151 -4.73 -8.98 6.43
N PRO A 152 -4.49 -9.92 7.38
CA PRO A 152 -4.17 -9.58 8.76
C PRO A 152 -2.71 -9.11 8.85
N ALA A 153 -2.49 -7.84 8.50
CA ALA A 153 -1.15 -7.26 8.40
C ALA A 153 -1.13 -5.81 8.91
N GLN A 154 -0.85 -5.62 10.21
CA GLN A 154 -0.58 -4.29 10.79
C GLN A 154 0.83 -3.74 10.44
N HIS A 155 1.41 -4.15 9.30
CA HIS A 155 2.76 -3.73 8.93
C HIS A 155 2.78 -2.24 8.58
N SER A 156 3.25 -1.45 9.54
CA SER A 156 3.48 -0.01 9.38
C SER A 156 4.85 0.31 8.75
N PHE A 157 5.67 -0.72 8.60
CA PHE A 157 7.05 -0.68 8.15
C PHE A 157 7.24 -1.72 7.05
N CYS A 158 8.18 -1.45 6.15
CA CYS A 158 8.70 -2.38 5.15
C CYS A 158 10.18 -2.63 5.49
N TYR A 159 10.55 -3.90 5.70
CA TYR A 159 11.92 -4.27 6.11
C TYR A 159 12.76 -4.66 4.88
N LEU A 160 13.71 -3.83 4.46
CA LEU A 160 14.32 -3.96 3.12
C LEU A 160 15.09 -5.27 2.89
N ASN A 161 15.58 -5.91 3.95
CA ASN A 161 16.27 -7.21 3.93
C ASN A 161 15.33 -8.43 3.79
N LYS A 162 14.04 -8.30 4.15
CA LYS A 162 13.04 -9.39 4.15
C LYS A 162 11.92 -9.16 3.13
N GLU A 163 11.61 -7.91 2.85
CA GLU A 163 10.52 -7.44 2.00
C GLU A 163 11.03 -6.56 0.85
N SER A 164 12.24 -6.87 0.36
CA SER A 164 12.92 -6.14 -0.71
C SER A 164 12.00 -5.83 -1.89
N LEU A 165 11.26 -6.81 -2.41
CA LEU A 165 10.28 -6.66 -3.50
C LEU A 165 9.18 -5.61 -3.22
N LYS A 166 8.61 -5.57 -2.01
CA LYS A 166 7.61 -4.54 -1.63
C LYS A 166 8.25 -3.15 -1.55
N PHE A 167 9.51 -3.08 -1.14
CA PHE A 167 10.24 -1.83 -1.20
C PHE A 167 10.49 -1.40 -2.65
N LEU A 168 10.89 -2.32 -3.55
CA LEU A 168 11.07 -2.03 -4.97
C LEU A 168 9.79 -1.48 -5.60
N LEU A 169 8.68 -2.18 -5.39
CA LEU A 169 7.36 -1.82 -5.91
C LEU A 169 6.93 -0.41 -5.45
N CYS A 170 7.25 -0.04 -4.20
CA CYS A 170 7.02 1.31 -3.68
C CYS A 170 7.87 2.37 -4.41
N GLN A 171 9.15 2.10 -4.67
CA GLN A 171 10.02 3.01 -5.44
C GLN A 171 9.56 3.15 -6.90
N SER A 172 9.17 2.04 -7.55
CA SER A 172 8.67 2.04 -8.93
C SER A 172 7.34 2.79 -9.07
N LEU A 173 6.44 2.72 -8.07
CA LEU A 173 5.23 3.54 -8.02
C LEU A 173 5.56 5.04 -7.96
N ILE A 174 6.52 5.45 -7.13
CA ILE A 174 6.96 6.85 -7.04
C ILE A 174 7.55 7.31 -8.39
N GLU A 175 8.33 6.45 -9.04
CA GLU A 175 8.90 6.74 -10.35
C GLU A 175 7.82 6.88 -11.45
N ILE A 176 6.78 6.03 -11.44
CA ILE A 176 5.59 6.17 -12.29
C ILE A 176 4.94 7.53 -12.03
N PHE A 177 4.70 7.91 -10.77
CA PHE A 177 4.08 9.21 -10.44
C PHE A 177 4.87 10.41 -10.97
N ILE A 178 6.20 10.36 -10.92
CA ILE A 178 7.05 11.47 -11.36
C ILE A 178 7.20 11.51 -12.89
N LYS A 179 7.30 10.34 -13.56
CA LYS A 179 7.53 10.24 -15.01
C LYS A 179 6.25 10.32 -15.84
N MET A 180 5.09 9.93 -15.30
CA MET A 180 3.83 9.99 -16.04
C MET A 180 3.37 11.42 -16.32
N ARG A 181 2.75 11.59 -17.49
CA ARG A 181 1.91 12.74 -17.79
C ARG A 181 0.46 12.37 -17.47
N TYR A 182 -0.07 12.99 -16.42
CA TYR A 182 -1.49 12.89 -16.10
C TYR A 182 -2.27 13.92 -16.92
N ASP A 183 -3.32 13.47 -17.60
CA ASP A 183 -4.26 14.34 -18.27
C ASP A 183 -5.35 14.81 -17.29
N GLN A 184 -6.25 15.69 -17.75
CA GLN A 184 -7.37 16.14 -16.93
C GLN A 184 -8.37 15.01 -16.61
N ASN A 185 -8.41 13.94 -17.41
CA ASN A 185 -9.32 12.81 -17.19
C ASN A 185 -8.85 11.93 -16.03
N ALA A 186 -7.53 11.75 -15.84
CA ALA A 186 -6.98 11.01 -14.71
C ALA A 186 -7.46 11.57 -13.36
N PHE A 187 -7.48 12.90 -13.20
CA PHE A 187 -7.98 13.55 -11.99
C PHE A 187 -9.49 13.37 -11.81
N LYS A 188 -10.28 13.44 -12.89
CA LYS A 188 -11.73 13.16 -12.86
C LYS A 188 -12.02 11.70 -12.52
N HIS A 189 -11.26 10.76 -13.07
CA HIS A 189 -11.36 9.33 -12.74
C HIS A 189 -11.04 9.09 -11.26
N MET A 190 -9.99 9.72 -10.71
CA MET A 190 -9.69 9.67 -9.28
C MET A 190 -10.85 10.22 -8.43
N CYS A 191 -11.47 11.34 -8.82
CA CYS A 191 -12.65 11.88 -8.13
C CYS A 191 -13.88 10.96 -8.25
N GLY A 192 -14.09 10.32 -9.40
CA GLY A 192 -15.11 9.28 -9.59
C GLY A 192 -14.93 8.09 -8.65
N LEU A 193 -13.69 7.59 -8.50
CA LEU A 193 -13.36 6.53 -7.53
C LEU A 193 -13.61 7.00 -6.09
N CYS A 194 -13.26 8.25 -5.75
CA CYS A 194 -13.60 8.83 -4.44
C CYS A 194 -15.11 8.81 -4.19
N ARG A 195 -15.95 9.14 -5.19
CA ARG A 195 -17.43 9.07 -5.05
C ARG A 195 -17.91 7.64 -4.79
N MET A 196 -17.29 6.63 -5.41
CA MET A 196 -17.60 5.22 -5.16
C MET A 196 -17.23 4.80 -3.72
N TYR A 197 -16.09 5.26 -3.19
CA TYR A 197 -15.64 4.92 -1.84
C TYR A 197 -16.32 5.72 -0.72
N CYS A 198 -16.69 6.98 -0.96
CA CYS A 198 -17.17 7.91 0.05
C CYS A 198 -18.66 8.26 -0.13
N LYS A 199 -19.53 7.24 0.00
CA LYS A 199 -20.99 7.34 -0.14
C LYS A 199 -21.67 8.40 0.76
N GLU A 200 -21.03 8.83 1.84
CA GLU A 200 -21.64 9.69 2.86
C GLU A 200 -21.66 11.20 2.55
N ASN A 201 -20.74 11.71 1.71
CA ASN A 201 -20.59 13.15 1.45
C ASN A 201 -20.11 13.45 0.00
N PRO A 202 -20.91 13.18 -1.06
CA PRO A 202 -20.50 13.46 -2.44
C PRO A 202 -20.13 14.94 -2.68
N SER A 203 -20.86 15.86 -2.05
CA SER A 203 -20.63 17.32 -2.19
C SER A 203 -19.24 17.79 -1.76
N GLU A 204 -18.55 17.10 -0.82
CA GLU A 204 -17.15 17.45 -0.48
C GLU A 204 -16.19 17.09 -1.64
N ILE A 205 -16.52 16.05 -2.40
CA ILE A 205 -15.73 15.57 -3.55
C ILE A 205 -15.98 16.47 -4.76
N ASP A 206 -17.23 16.90 -4.97
CA ASP A 206 -17.57 17.85 -6.03
C ASP A 206 -16.85 19.20 -5.79
N GLN A 207 -16.90 19.72 -4.55
CA GLN A 207 -16.12 20.91 -4.16
C GLN A 207 -14.61 20.73 -4.32
N PHE A 208 -14.09 19.53 -4.11
CA PHE A 208 -12.68 19.23 -4.36
C PHE A 208 -12.38 19.24 -5.86
N GLU A 209 -13.18 18.55 -6.68
CA GLU A 209 -12.98 18.47 -8.13
C GLU A 209 -13.03 19.85 -8.80
N ASP A 210 -13.97 20.71 -8.38
CA ASP A 210 -14.15 22.06 -8.93
C ASP A 210 -13.05 23.06 -8.52
N ASN A 211 -12.45 22.90 -7.33
CA ASN A 211 -11.56 23.91 -6.72
C ASN A 211 -10.10 23.45 -6.52
N TYR A 212 -9.79 22.21 -6.91
CA TYR A 212 -8.44 21.69 -6.81
C TYR A 212 -7.47 22.37 -7.78
N HIS A 213 -6.22 22.50 -7.33
CA HIS A 213 -5.11 22.95 -8.15
C HIS A 213 -3.84 22.29 -7.62
N PRO A 214 -2.88 21.86 -8.46
CA PRO A 214 -1.63 21.21 -8.04
C PRO A 214 -0.89 21.93 -6.90
N THR A 215 -0.88 23.27 -6.91
CA THR A 215 -0.28 24.11 -5.86
C THR A 215 -1.04 24.13 -4.52
N LYS A 216 -2.07 23.30 -4.36
CA LYS A 216 -2.83 23.10 -3.11
C LYS A 216 -2.83 21.63 -2.64
N ALA A 217 -2.02 20.74 -3.22
CA ALA A 217 -1.97 19.33 -2.82
C ALA A 217 -1.71 19.17 -1.30
N ILE A 218 -0.71 19.85 -0.74
CA ILE A 218 -0.43 19.83 0.71
C ILE A 218 -1.64 20.31 1.54
N TYR A 219 -2.32 21.38 1.10
CA TYR A 219 -3.50 21.91 1.79
C TYR A 219 -4.65 20.88 1.84
N TYR A 220 -4.94 20.23 0.72
CA TYR A 220 -6.00 19.22 0.67
C TYR A 220 -5.63 17.91 1.37
N TYR A 221 -4.34 17.54 1.42
CA TYR A 221 -3.88 16.38 2.19
C TYR A 221 -4.02 16.62 3.69
N THR A 222 -3.59 17.79 4.18
CA THR A 222 -3.59 18.14 5.62
C THR A 222 -4.99 18.52 6.14
N ARG A 223 -5.93 18.86 5.25
CA ARG A 223 -7.33 19.08 5.62
C ARG A 223 -7.99 17.77 6.04
N ALA A 224 -8.62 17.79 7.23
CA ALA A 224 -9.48 16.72 7.73
C ALA A 224 -10.72 16.49 6.85
N SER A 225 -10.53 15.74 5.76
CA SER A 225 -11.46 15.52 4.65
C SER A 225 -11.55 14.04 4.27
N PHE A 226 -12.33 13.69 3.25
CA PHE A 226 -12.26 12.35 2.64
C PHE A 226 -10.85 12.00 2.13
N LEU A 227 -10.12 12.95 1.55
CA LEU A 227 -8.90 12.68 0.79
C LEU A 227 -7.76 12.15 1.67
N PHE A 228 -7.51 12.80 2.82
CA PHE A 228 -6.57 12.31 3.84
C PHE A 228 -6.87 10.87 4.28
N ARG A 229 -8.15 10.56 4.51
CA ARG A 229 -8.59 9.23 4.97
C ARG A 229 -8.36 8.16 3.89
N VAL A 230 -8.78 8.46 2.66
CA VAL A 230 -8.69 7.55 1.52
C VAL A 230 -7.24 7.26 1.15
N ILE A 231 -6.38 8.29 1.01
CA ILE A 231 -4.96 8.11 0.68
C ILE A 231 -4.25 7.28 1.75
N ASN A 232 -4.42 7.64 3.03
CA ASN A 232 -3.78 6.88 4.11
C ASN A 232 -4.37 5.48 4.28
N GLN A 233 -5.60 5.21 3.86
CA GLN A 233 -6.15 3.85 3.82
C GLN A 233 -5.54 3.04 2.68
N ILE A 234 -5.51 3.59 1.46
CA ILE A 234 -4.96 2.94 0.27
C ILE A 234 -3.46 2.59 0.47
N LEU A 235 -2.66 3.53 1.01
CA LEU A 235 -1.24 3.32 1.29
C LEU A 235 -0.99 2.30 2.42
N ARG A 236 -1.90 2.16 3.40
CA ARG A 236 -1.80 1.14 4.46
C ARG A 236 -2.22 -0.25 4.01
N LEU A 237 -3.21 -0.33 3.12
CA LEU A 237 -3.69 -1.60 2.54
C LEU A 237 -2.84 -2.06 1.37
N TYR A 238 -1.95 -1.20 0.88
CA TYR A 238 -0.99 -1.50 -0.18
C TYR A 238 -1.66 -1.96 -1.49
N ASP A 239 -2.80 -1.35 -1.80
CA ASP A 239 -3.58 -1.64 -3.01
C ASP A 239 -2.95 -0.91 -4.21
N VAL A 240 -2.16 -1.64 -4.99
CA VAL A 240 -1.26 -1.07 -6.02
C VAL A 240 -2.03 -0.43 -7.17
N ASP A 241 -3.15 -1.02 -7.61
CA ASP A 241 -4.05 -0.43 -8.61
C ASP A 241 -4.65 0.90 -8.11
N ARG A 242 -5.11 0.95 -6.85
CA ARG A 242 -5.62 2.21 -6.28
C ARG A 242 -4.51 3.23 -6.03
N ILE A 243 -3.34 2.82 -5.56
CA ILE A 243 -2.17 3.70 -5.39
C ILE A 243 -1.84 4.34 -6.76
N TYR A 244 -1.82 3.55 -7.83
CA TYR A 244 -1.64 4.02 -9.21
C TYR A 244 -2.73 5.01 -9.66
N ARG A 245 -4.03 4.71 -9.41
CA ARG A 245 -5.16 5.59 -9.77
C ARG A 245 -5.17 6.94 -9.04
N PHE A 246 -4.54 7.03 -7.87
CA PHE A 246 -4.31 8.30 -7.16
C PHE A 246 -3.02 9.03 -7.60
N GLY A 247 -2.30 8.47 -8.59
CA GLY A 247 -0.99 8.93 -9.03
C GLY A 247 -0.92 10.39 -9.45
N CYS A 248 -1.97 10.94 -10.07
CA CYS A 248 -2.00 12.36 -10.45
C CYS A 248 -1.89 13.29 -9.23
N TYR A 249 -2.63 12.98 -8.16
CA TYR A 249 -2.58 13.76 -6.92
C TYR A 249 -1.29 13.48 -6.14
N MET A 250 -0.83 12.23 -6.14
CA MET A 250 0.42 11.86 -5.47
C MET A 250 1.64 12.53 -6.15
N ALA A 251 1.62 12.71 -7.47
CA ALA A 251 2.63 13.45 -8.22
C ALA A 251 2.62 14.95 -7.89
N ASP A 252 1.43 15.58 -7.82
CA ASP A 252 1.30 16.97 -7.38
C ASP A 252 1.81 17.17 -5.95
N LEU A 253 1.45 16.26 -5.03
CA LEU A 253 1.90 16.28 -3.64
C LEU A 253 3.41 16.09 -3.52
N HIS A 254 3.98 15.13 -4.26
CA HIS A 254 5.43 14.92 -4.34
C HIS A 254 6.14 16.19 -4.79
N LYS A 255 5.71 16.76 -5.93
CA LYS A 255 6.30 17.96 -6.51
C LYS A 255 6.19 19.16 -5.57
N GLN A 256 5.05 19.35 -4.91
CA GLN A 256 4.87 20.46 -3.98
C GLN A 256 5.76 20.32 -2.73
N LEU A 257 5.94 19.10 -2.20
CA LEU A 257 6.86 18.82 -1.11
C LEU A 257 8.33 19.03 -1.54
N GLU A 258 8.69 18.60 -2.75
CA GLU A 258 10.03 18.80 -3.32
C GLU A 258 10.35 20.29 -3.50
N ASP A 259 9.46 21.06 -4.13
CA ASP A 259 9.61 22.50 -4.32
C ASP A 259 9.73 23.26 -2.99
N LEU A 260 9.00 22.83 -1.95
CA LEU A 260 9.03 23.45 -0.62
C LEU A 260 10.30 23.06 0.15
N GLY A 261 10.65 21.77 0.18
CA GLY A 261 11.83 21.25 0.86
C GLY A 261 13.14 21.72 0.22
N ASN A 262 13.16 21.95 -1.10
CA ASN A 262 14.29 22.58 -1.78
C ASN A 262 14.51 24.03 -1.33
N LYS A 263 13.43 24.83 -1.21
CA LYS A 263 13.50 26.21 -0.69
C LYS A 263 13.96 26.24 0.77
N GLN A 264 13.43 25.36 1.61
CA GLN A 264 13.80 25.26 3.03
C GLN A 264 15.26 24.85 3.23
N ARG A 265 15.81 23.95 2.40
CA ARG A 265 17.23 23.56 2.44
C ARG A 265 18.20 24.65 1.97
N CYS A 266 17.74 25.65 1.22
CA CYS A 266 18.55 26.82 0.87
C CYS A 266 18.63 27.87 2.00
N ASP A 267 17.75 27.82 2.99
CA ASP A 267 17.78 28.69 4.18
C ASP A 267 18.34 27.91 5.38
N SER A 268 19.50 28.33 5.88
CA SER A 268 20.16 27.70 7.02
C SER A 268 19.31 27.74 8.31
N ASN A 269 18.37 28.68 8.43
CA ASN A 269 17.46 28.78 9.57
C ASN A 269 16.24 27.85 9.45
N GLN A 270 15.96 27.30 8.26
CA GLN A 270 14.83 26.38 8.00
C GLN A 270 15.31 24.95 7.73
N THR A 271 16.60 24.67 7.91
CA THR A 271 17.20 23.35 7.68
C THR A 271 16.81 22.38 8.80
N ILE A 272 15.86 21.48 8.51
CA ILE A 272 15.38 20.45 9.43
C ILE A 272 16.48 19.41 9.67
N LYS A 273 16.89 19.21 10.93
CA LYS A 273 17.96 18.25 11.30
C LYS A 273 17.47 17.03 12.07
N LYS A 274 16.41 17.18 12.86
CA LYS A 274 15.87 16.15 13.74
C LYS A 274 14.38 16.34 13.89
N VAL A 275 13.61 15.26 13.75
CA VAL A 275 12.17 15.24 14.00
C VAL A 275 11.81 14.06 14.90
N TYR A 276 10.60 14.09 15.45
CA TYR A 276 10.06 13.08 16.33
C TYR A 276 8.69 12.60 15.86
N ARG A 277 8.35 11.35 16.20
CA ARG A 277 7.02 10.78 16.02
C ARG A 277 6.69 9.83 17.15
N GLY A 278 5.52 10.02 17.78
CA GLY A 278 5.00 9.07 18.76
C GLY A 278 3.99 8.13 18.13
N LYS A 279 4.00 6.86 18.54
CA LYS A 279 3.02 5.86 18.13
C LYS A 279 2.94 4.71 19.14
N LYS A 280 1.75 4.13 19.30
CA LYS A 280 1.59 2.81 19.94
C LYS A 280 1.86 1.70 18.91
N LEU A 281 2.73 0.77 19.24
CA LEU A 281 3.06 -0.41 18.41
C LEU A 281 2.78 -1.69 19.18
N SER A 282 2.42 -2.77 18.48
CA SER A 282 2.32 -4.09 19.12
C SER A 282 3.70 -4.61 19.52
N THR A 283 3.74 -5.54 20.47
CA THR A 283 4.97 -6.27 20.85
C THR A 283 5.65 -6.92 19.65
N ASP A 284 4.87 -7.45 18.71
CA ASP A 284 5.39 -8.17 17.54
C ASP A 284 6.11 -7.22 16.57
N ILE A 285 5.52 -6.05 16.30
CA ILE A 285 6.14 -5.02 15.45
C ILE A 285 7.40 -4.47 16.13
N LEU A 286 7.35 -4.29 17.46
CA LEU A 286 8.51 -3.84 18.22
C LEU A 286 9.65 -4.88 18.19
N GLN A 287 9.35 -6.17 18.27
CA GLN A 287 10.35 -7.23 18.12
C GLN A 287 10.90 -7.25 16.69
N GLN A 288 10.07 -7.12 15.66
CA GLN A 288 10.52 -6.98 14.27
C GLN A 288 11.44 -5.76 14.08
N LEU A 289 11.23 -4.65 14.79
CA LEU A 289 12.15 -3.51 14.76
C LEU A 289 13.50 -3.85 15.45
N LYS A 290 13.49 -4.55 16.59
CA LYS A 290 14.71 -5.03 17.28
C LYS A 290 15.54 -5.95 16.40
N ASP A 291 14.89 -6.90 15.73
CA ASP A 291 15.53 -7.86 14.82
C ASP A 291 16.16 -7.20 13.57
N ASN A 292 15.89 -5.90 13.35
CA ASN A 292 16.38 -5.12 12.20
C ASN A 292 17.24 -3.90 12.61
N ILE A 293 17.74 -3.85 13.86
CA ILE A 293 18.73 -2.84 14.26
C ILE A 293 19.95 -2.91 13.32
N GLY A 294 20.42 -1.75 12.86
CA GLY A 294 21.50 -1.63 11.88
C GLY A 294 21.07 -1.78 10.41
N HIS A 295 19.86 -2.25 10.13
CA HIS A 295 19.34 -2.43 8.77
C HIS A 295 18.41 -1.29 8.31
N PRO A 296 18.23 -1.09 6.99
CA PRO A 296 17.26 -0.14 6.46
C PRO A 296 15.81 -0.63 6.59
N ILE A 297 14.92 0.29 6.92
CA ILE A 297 13.46 0.17 6.89
C ILE A 297 12.86 1.34 6.10
N SER A 298 11.66 1.15 5.56
CA SER A 298 10.81 2.26 5.10
C SER A 298 9.49 2.25 5.88
N MET A 299 8.80 3.39 5.95
CA MET A 299 7.47 3.47 6.57
C MET A 299 6.40 3.46 5.48
N ASN A 300 5.30 2.76 5.73
CA ASN A 300 4.24 2.58 4.74
C ASN A 300 3.37 3.85 4.65
N GLY A 301 3.47 4.54 3.51
CA GLY A 301 2.72 5.74 3.19
C GLY A 301 3.38 7.06 3.61
N LEU A 302 2.58 8.12 3.69
CA LEU A 302 3.01 9.47 4.04
C LEU A 302 3.24 9.60 5.55
N LEU A 303 4.29 10.33 5.94
CA LEU A 303 4.76 10.35 7.33
C LEU A 303 4.82 11.76 7.93
N SER A 304 3.79 12.09 8.72
CA SER A 304 3.75 13.29 9.56
C SER A 304 4.69 13.18 10.77
N THR A 305 5.44 14.24 11.06
CA THR A 305 6.40 14.33 12.17
C THR A 305 6.42 15.76 12.74
N THR A 306 7.15 15.97 13.83
CA THR A 306 7.25 17.27 14.52
C THR A 306 8.65 17.48 15.09
N GLU A 307 9.13 18.72 15.16
CA GLU A 307 10.40 19.04 15.83
C GLU A 307 10.30 18.97 17.38
N HIS A 308 9.07 18.92 17.91
CA HIS A 308 8.82 18.96 19.35
C HIS A 308 8.62 17.54 19.93
N CYS A 309 9.62 17.06 20.67
CA CYS A 309 9.58 15.75 21.34
C CYS A 309 8.34 15.57 22.24
N ASP A 310 7.87 16.63 22.90
CA ASP A 310 6.67 16.59 23.76
C ASP A 310 5.36 16.36 23.01
N VAL A 311 5.27 16.88 21.77
CA VAL A 311 4.13 16.59 20.89
C VAL A 311 4.17 15.11 20.48
N ALA A 312 5.34 14.57 20.14
CA ALA A 312 5.51 13.14 19.89
C ALA A 312 5.15 12.30 21.12
N ARG A 313 5.57 12.68 22.33
CA ARG A 313 5.18 11.98 23.58
C ARG A 313 3.66 11.88 23.76
N CYS A 314 2.91 12.94 23.42
CA CYS A 314 1.44 12.90 23.43
C CYS A 314 0.87 11.82 22.50
N PHE A 315 1.42 11.65 21.29
CA PHE A 315 0.98 10.64 20.32
C PHE A 315 1.44 9.22 20.64
N ALA A 316 2.55 9.03 21.36
CA ALA A 316 2.98 7.73 21.87
C ALA A 316 2.03 7.21 22.99
N GLY A 317 1.41 8.14 23.72
CA GLY A 317 0.44 7.84 24.77
C GLY A 317 1.06 7.36 26.08
N MET A 318 0.19 7.20 27.09
CA MET A 318 0.54 6.73 28.43
C MET A 318 0.92 5.24 28.42
N GLU A 319 1.81 4.87 29.35
CA GLU A 319 2.20 3.49 29.64
C GLU A 319 0.98 2.67 30.06
N GLY A 320 0.80 1.50 29.44
CA GLY A 320 -0.31 0.58 29.73
C GLY A 320 0.11 -0.51 30.70
N VAL A 321 -0.87 -1.03 31.45
CA VAL A 321 -0.69 -2.19 32.38
C VAL A 321 -0.98 -3.53 31.67
N GLN A 322 -1.36 -3.51 30.39
CA GLN A 322 -1.65 -4.72 29.59
C GLN A 322 -0.73 -4.83 28.38
N ASN A 323 -0.19 -6.03 28.16
CA ASN A 323 1.07 -6.28 27.46
C ASN A 323 1.06 -6.16 25.93
N GLU A 324 -0.09 -6.00 25.26
CA GLU A 324 -0.15 -6.11 23.79
C GLU A 324 0.43 -4.91 23.03
N TYR A 325 0.35 -3.69 23.59
CA TYR A 325 0.79 -2.45 22.91
C TYR A 325 1.72 -1.60 23.78
N GLN A 326 2.80 -1.16 23.15
CA GLN A 326 3.94 -0.46 23.73
C GLN A 326 3.97 1.01 23.28
N SER A 327 4.35 1.93 24.18
CA SER A 327 4.52 3.36 23.86
C SER A 327 5.86 3.54 23.15
N VAL A 328 5.86 4.07 21.92
CA VAL A 328 7.09 4.22 21.13
C VAL A 328 7.28 5.66 20.68
N ILE A 329 8.47 6.20 20.94
CA ILE A 329 8.93 7.51 20.47
C ILE A 329 10.08 7.26 19.48
N PHE A 330 9.88 7.69 18.25
CA PHE A 330 10.92 7.74 17.24
C PHE A 330 11.63 9.09 17.33
N GLU A 331 12.95 9.07 17.45
CA GLU A 331 13.84 10.18 17.11
C GLU A 331 14.39 9.92 15.71
N MET A 332 14.32 10.92 14.82
CA MET A 332 14.58 10.73 13.41
C MET A 332 15.55 11.81 12.94
N ASN A 333 16.81 11.43 12.80
CA ASN A 333 17.91 12.32 12.41
C ASN A 333 18.03 12.37 10.89
N ILE A 334 18.18 13.59 10.34
CA ILE A 334 18.21 13.83 8.89
C ILE A 334 19.61 14.25 8.46
N ASP A 335 20.22 13.42 7.61
CA ASP A 335 21.47 13.73 6.93
C ASP A 335 21.22 14.71 5.78
N ASN A 336 21.51 15.99 6.04
CA ASN A 336 21.42 17.06 5.07
C ASN A 336 22.66 17.16 4.15
N THR A 337 23.70 16.34 4.36
CA THR A 337 24.87 16.27 3.46
C THR A 337 24.61 15.34 2.28
N ALA A 338 23.73 14.34 2.44
CA ALA A 338 23.31 13.45 1.38
C ALA A 338 22.18 14.04 0.51
N LYS A 339 22.27 13.84 -0.81
CA LYS A 339 21.14 14.06 -1.73
C LYS A 339 20.11 12.93 -1.56
N LEU A 340 19.24 13.07 -0.57
CA LEU A 340 18.09 12.20 -0.32
C LEU A 340 17.14 12.19 -1.53
N THR A 341 16.61 11.01 -1.88
CA THR A 341 15.81 10.78 -3.08
C THR A 341 14.33 11.14 -2.92
N THR A 342 13.78 10.99 -1.72
CA THR A 342 12.36 11.22 -1.41
C THR A 342 12.18 12.59 -0.74
N PRO A 343 11.21 13.43 -1.18
CA PRO A 343 11.04 14.76 -0.63
C PRO A 343 10.37 14.76 0.76
N TYR A 344 10.69 15.80 1.52
CA TYR A 344 10.09 16.13 2.81
C TYR A 344 10.18 17.64 3.03
N ALA A 345 9.27 18.20 3.82
CA ALA A 345 9.25 19.63 4.12
C ALA A 345 8.47 19.94 5.41
N ASN A 346 8.75 21.07 6.05
CA ASN A 346 7.85 21.68 7.02
C ASN A 346 6.66 22.27 6.25
N VAL A 347 5.47 21.70 6.42
CA VAL A 347 4.28 22.01 5.60
C VAL A 347 3.40 23.11 6.19
N SER A 348 3.71 23.61 7.38
CA SER A 348 2.84 24.50 8.19
C SER A 348 2.36 25.76 7.45
N GLY A 349 3.19 26.32 6.57
CA GLY A 349 2.83 27.49 5.75
C GLY A 349 1.78 27.22 4.66
N LEU A 350 1.61 25.95 4.24
CA LEU A 350 0.68 25.51 3.20
C LEU A 350 -0.40 24.54 3.73
N SER A 351 -0.26 24.06 4.97
CA SER A 351 -1.20 23.17 5.64
C SER A 351 -2.55 23.84 5.87
N ALA A 352 -3.62 23.04 5.85
CA ALA A 352 -4.93 23.46 6.34
C ALA A 352 -4.94 23.65 7.87
N ILE A 353 -4.00 23.04 8.59
CA ILE A 353 -3.81 23.15 10.04
C ILE A 353 -2.45 23.82 10.30
N LYS A 354 -2.47 25.14 10.44
CA LYS A 354 -1.24 25.97 10.49
C LYS A 354 -0.44 25.81 11.79
N ASP A 355 -1.10 25.49 12.90
CA ASP A 355 -0.53 25.55 14.25
C ASP A 355 0.18 24.26 14.69
N GLU A 356 0.29 23.25 13.83
CA GLU A 356 0.82 21.93 14.19
C GLU A 356 2.35 21.79 14.02
N ASN A 357 3.02 22.75 13.37
CA ASN A 357 4.45 22.66 13.02
C ASN A 357 4.80 21.31 12.35
N GLU A 358 3.93 20.84 11.45
CA GLU A 358 4.04 19.53 10.82
C GLU A 358 5.20 19.50 9.83
N ILE A 359 6.03 18.46 9.92
CA ILE A 359 6.99 18.08 8.90
C ILE A 359 6.51 16.80 8.26
N LEU A 360 6.20 16.86 6.97
CA LEU A 360 5.66 15.75 6.19
C LEU A 360 6.74 15.17 5.28
N PHE A 361 6.97 13.87 5.40
CA PHE A 361 7.81 13.10 4.47
C PHE A 361 6.92 12.35 3.48
N PHE A 362 7.33 12.32 2.22
CA PHE A 362 6.66 11.54 1.19
C PHE A 362 6.89 10.02 1.39
N MET A 363 6.05 9.20 0.76
CA MET A 363 6.13 7.74 0.85
C MET A 363 7.45 7.20 0.26
N GLY A 364 7.90 6.04 0.73
CA GLY A 364 9.13 5.39 0.24
C GLY A 364 10.42 5.92 0.87
N PHE A 365 10.36 6.88 1.80
CA PHE A 365 11.53 7.39 2.51
C PHE A 365 12.21 6.28 3.34
N VAL A 366 13.55 6.23 3.32
CA VAL A 366 14.36 5.17 3.93
C VAL A 366 15.07 5.64 5.20
N TRP A 367 14.97 4.82 6.24
CA TRP A 367 15.53 5.04 7.57
C TRP A 367 16.38 3.84 7.98
N LYS A 368 17.51 4.06 8.65
CA LYS A 368 18.27 2.99 9.31
C LYS A 368 18.07 3.07 10.81
N ILE A 369 17.72 1.94 11.43
CA ILE A 369 17.61 1.84 12.89
C ILE A 369 19.02 1.88 13.49
N LYS A 370 19.31 2.88 14.33
CA LYS A 370 20.62 3.07 14.98
C LYS A 370 20.65 2.41 16.36
N SER A 371 19.66 2.69 17.19
CA SER A 371 19.49 2.09 18.52
C SER A 371 18.01 2.01 18.90
N MET A 372 17.71 1.12 19.84
CA MET A 372 16.40 0.96 20.45
C MET A 372 16.59 0.70 21.93
N GLU A 373 16.04 1.57 22.77
CA GLU A 373 16.23 1.55 24.22
C GLU A 373 14.89 1.64 24.94
N GLU A 374 14.71 0.87 26.01
CA GLU A 374 13.55 1.02 26.91
C GLU A 374 13.90 2.06 27.98
N THR A 375 13.22 3.21 27.93
CA THR A 375 13.54 4.38 28.77
C THR A 375 12.79 4.36 30.10
N THR A 376 11.54 3.91 30.06
CA THR A 376 10.70 3.54 31.21
C THR A 376 9.95 2.26 30.84
N PRO A 377 9.45 1.47 31.82
CA PRO A 377 8.69 0.25 31.53
C PRO A 377 7.56 0.52 30.53
N ASN A 378 7.51 -0.26 29.46
CA ASN A 378 6.58 -0.12 28.34
C ASN A 378 6.76 1.17 27.48
N ARG A 379 7.90 1.87 27.56
CA ARG A 379 8.25 3.01 26.70
C ARG A 379 9.60 2.84 26.00
N TRP A 380 9.52 2.69 24.68
CA TRP A 380 10.65 2.52 23.79
C TRP A 380 11.03 3.84 23.10
N TYR A 381 12.33 4.13 23.10
CA TYR A 381 12.94 5.21 22.34
C TYR A 381 13.74 4.59 21.19
N ILE A 382 13.42 4.97 19.97
CA ILE A 382 14.01 4.38 18.75
C ILE A 382 14.70 5.50 17.98
N VAL A 383 16.01 5.39 17.80
CA VAL A 383 16.80 6.34 17.02
C VAL A 383 16.92 5.85 15.59
N LEU A 384 16.43 6.66 14.65
CA LEU A 384 16.52 6.47 13.21
C LEU A 384 17.45 7.51 12.60
N GLU A 385 18.13 7.14 11.51
CA GLU A 385 18.88 8.06 10.64
C GLU A 385 18.40 7.90 9.20
N SER A 386 18.18 9.01 8.49
CA SER A 386 17.83 8.97 7.07
C SER A 386 18.98 8.39 6.25
N CYS A 387 18.70 7.48 5.31
CA CYS A 387 19.72 6.92 4.44
C CYS A 387 19.43 7.23 2.97
N LYS A 388 20.48 7.61 2.22
CA LYS A 388 20.42 7.74 0.75
C LYS A 388 20.52 6.37 0.07
N ASP A 389 21.49 5.58 0.50
CA ASP A 389 21.82 4.30 -0.13
C ASP A 389 21.24 3.16 0.71
N TYR A 390 20.21 2.51 0.16
CA TYR A 390 19.92 1.11 0.46
C TYR A 390 20.83 0.23 -0.39
N ASP A 391 20.85 -1.07 -0.09
CA ASP A 391 21.81 -2.05 -0.61
C ASP A 391 22.17 -1.84 -2.10
N PRO A 392 23.45 -1.60 -2.46
CA PRO A 392 23.89 -1.44 -3.84
C PRO A 392 23.53 -2.61 -4.76
N ASP A 393 23.48 -3.83 -4.24
CA ASP A 393 23.07 -5.00 -5.00
C ASP A 393 21.56 -4.98 -5.25
N LEU A 394 20.77 -4.44 -4.30
CA LEU A 394 19.34 -4.19 -4.51
C LEU A 394 19.09 -3.04 -5.49
N ILE A 395 19.85 -1.94 -5.44
CA ILE A 395 19.80 -0.86 -6.45
C ILE A 395 20.17 -1.39 -7.83
N THR A 396 21.20 -2.23 -7.91
CA THR A 396 21.65 -2.84 -9.15
C THR A 396 20.62 -3.86 -9.66
N TYR A 397 20.00 -4.64 -8.78
CA TYR A 397 18.88 -5.52 -9.09
C TYR A 397 17.67 -4.74 -9.62
N ILE A 398 17.27 -3.61 -9.02
CA ILE A 398 16.23 -2.72 -9.58
C ILE A 398 16.63 -2.23 -10.98
N LYS A 399 17.87 -1.77 -11.19
CA LYS A 399 18.28 -1.26 -12.51
C LYS A 399 18.35 -2.37 -13.56
N ASN A 400 18.77 -3.57 -13.15
CA ASN A 400 18.91 -4.72 -14.02
C ASN A 400 17.57 -5.39 -14.34
N LEU A 401 16.59 -5.39 -13.43
CA LEU A 401 15.29 -6.03 -13.59
C LEU A 401 14.41 -5.47 -14.74
N ASN A 402 14.74 -4.28 -15.26
CA ASN A 402 13.69 -3.33 -15.66
C ASN A 402 13.87 -2.57 -16.97
N GLY A 403 15.11 -2.23 -17.37
CA GLY A 403 15.35 -1.31 -18.48
C GLY A 403 14.61 0.04 -18.32
N ASP A 404 14.34 0.72 -19.44
CA ASP A 404 13.70 2.04 -19.52
C ASP A 404 12.30 2.20 -18.86
N CYS A 405 11.59 1.12 -18.48
CA CYS A 405 10.14 1.15 -18.24
C CYS A 405 9.68 0.79 -16.80
N PRO A 406 9.25 1.80 -16.00
CA PRO A 406 8.69 1.59 -14.66
C PRO A 406 7.37 0.80 -14.61
N PHE A 407 6.61 0.70 -15.70
CA PHE A 407 5.37 -0.10 -15.75
C PHE A 407 5.66 -1.59 -15.88
N LEU A 408 6.60 -1.95 -16.76
CA LEU A 408 7.04 -3.33 -16.95
C LEU A 408 7.67 -3.85 -15.65
N THR A 409 8.50 -3.01 -15.05
CA THR A 409 9.04 -3.17 -13.69
C THR A 409 7.97 -3.56 -12.67
N LEU A 410 6.91 -2.76 -12.59
CA LEU A 410 5.88 -2.91 -11.59
C LEU A 410 5.12 -4.23 -11.77
N GLY A 411 4.78 -4.58 -13.02
CA GLY A 411 4.16 -5.86 -13.36
C GLY A 411 5.04 -7.06 -12.98
N ASN A 412 6.35 -7.01 -13.28
CA ASN A 412 7.29 -8.08 -12.94
C ASN A 412 7.36 -8.29 -11.41
N ILE A 413 7.51 -7.20 -10.64
CA ILE A 413 7.57 -7.28 -9.16
C ILE A 413 6.24 -7.76 -8.57
N LEU A 414 5.10 -7.37 -9.14
CA LEU A 414 3.77 -7.89 -8.73
C LEU A 414 3.66 -9.40 -8.97
N GLN A 415 4.18 -9.89 -10.09
CA GLN A 415 4.16 -11.32 -10.41
C GLN A 415 5.06 -12.14 -9.46
N GLU A 416 6.26 -11.65 -9.14
CA GLU A 416 7.13 -12.24 -8.10
C GLU A 416 6.50 -12.21 -6.69
N LEU A 417 5.62 -11.23 -6.41
CA LEU A 417 4.80 -11.17 -5.19
C LEU A 417 3.53 -12.04 -5.26
N GLY A 418 3.26 -12.72 -6.38
CA GLY A 418 2.08 -13.57 -6.60
C GLY A 418 0.79 -12.81 -6.97
N ASP A 419 0.85 -11.50 -7.21
CA ASP A 419 -0.29 -10.67 -7.64
C ASP A 419 -0.40 -10.63 -9.18
N SER A 420 -0.66 -11.80 -9.76
CA SER A 420 -0.89 -12.00 -11.20
C SER A 420 -2.07 -11.18 -11.76
N ALA A 421 -2.95 -10.65 -10.91
CA ALA A 421 -4.09 -9.85 -11.33
C ALA A 421 -3.66 -8.41 -11.62
N ASN A 422 -3.01 -7.75 -10.66
CA ASN A 422 -2.48 -6.41 -10.89
C ASN A 422 -1.33 -6.43 -11.90
N ALA A 423 -0.50 -7.48 -11.94
CA ALA A 423 0.52 -7.65 -12.97
C ALA A 423 -0.08 -7.60 -14.40
N LYS A 424 -1.14 -8.38 -14.69
CA LYS A 424 -1.83 -8.36 -16.00
C LYS A 424 -2.36 -6.96 -16.34
N ASN A 425 -2.92 -6.22 -15.37
CA ASN A 425 -3.39 -4.85 -15.58
C ASN A 425 -2.26 -3.91 -16.03
N PHE A 426 -1.09 -3.95 -15.37
CA PHE A 426 0.04 -3.07 -15.75
C PHE A 426 0.65 -3.44 -17.10
N TYR A 427 0.73 -4.74 -17.44
CA TYR A 427 1.14 -5.15 -18.77
C TYR A 427 0.13 -4.71 -19.84
N GLN A 428 -1.18 -4.81 -19.57
CA GLN A 428 -2.23 -4.38 -20.51
C GLN A 428 -2.13 -2.88 -20.84
N LEU A 429 -1.93 -2.03 -19.82
CA LEU A 429 -1.67 -0.60 -20.03
C LEU A 429 -0.50 -0.36 -21.00
N ILE A 430 0.60 -1.11 -20.87
CA ILE A 430 1.73 -1.01 -21.80
C ILE A 430 1.31 -1.35 -23.24
N THR A 431 0.55 -2.44 -23.42
CA THR A 431 0.09 -2.87 -24.76
C THR A 431 -0.92 -1.91 -25.40
N GLU A 432 -1.73 -1.22 -24.60
CA GLU A 432 -2.76 -0.28 -25.08
C GLU A 432 -2.19 1.08 -25.50
N TYR A 433 -1.14 1.59 -24.84
CA TYR A 433 -0.57 2.90 -25.13
C TYR A 433 0.60 2.83 -26.13
N GLU A 434 0.38 3.35 -27.35
CA GLU A 434 1.41 3.42 -28.40
C GLU A 434 2.65 4.26 -28.05
N SER A 435 2.61 5.04 -26.96
CA SER A 435 3.76 5.79 -26.44
C SER A 435 4.91 4.92 -25.93
N PHE A 436 4.68 3.63 -25.67
CA PHE A 436 5.73 2.68 -25.31
C PHE A 436 6.41 2.10 -26.56
N SER A 437 7.71 1.79 -26.47
CA SER A 437 8.47 1.22 -27.60
C SER A 437 7.89 -0.13 -28.05
N GLU A 438 8.15 -0.51 -29.30
CA GLU A 438 7.73 -1.84 -29.81
C GLU A 438 8.29 -2.96 -28.92
N GLU A 439 9.55 -2.85 -28.49
CA GLU A 439 10.21 -3.77 -27.56
C GLU A 439 9.49 -3.87 -26.21
N THR A 440 9.23 -2.75 -25.53
CA THR A 440 8.52 -2.74 -24.24
C THR A 440 7.11 -3.33 -24.36
N ARG A 441 6.40 -3.05 -25.47
CA ARG A 441 5.10 -3.66 -25.77
C ARG A 441 5.22 -5.16 -26.03
N GLY A 442 6.24 -5.60 -26.75
CA GLY A 442 6.53 -7.03 -26.96
C GLY A 442 6.77 -7.77 -25.66
N HIS A 443 7.52 -7.17 -24.71
CA HIS A 443 7.75 -7.75 -23.38
C HIS A 443 6.42 -7.86 -22.60
N ALA A 444 5.60 -6.81 -22.60
CA ALA A 444 4.30 -6.84 -21.94
C ALA A 444 3.35 -7.89 -22.55
N HIS A 445 3.31 -8.02 -23.89
CA HIS A 445 2.57 -9.10 -24.55
C HIS A 445 3.09 -10.48 -24.12
N HIS A 446 4.41 -10.70 -24.07
CA HIS A 446 4.98 -11.97 -23.60
C HIS A 446 4.55 -12.29 -22.16
N ASN A 447 4.63 -11.34 -21.23
CA ASN A 447 4.29 -11.58 -19.84
C ASN A 447 2.79 -11.86 -19.64
N ILE A 448 1.91 -11.15 -20.38
CA ILE A 448 0.47 -11.47 -20.41
C ILE A 448 0.24 -12.91 -20.91
N ALA A 449 0.98 -13.34 -21.94
CA ALA A 449 0.86 -14.69 -22.44
C ALA A 449 1.28 -15.75 -21.42
N MET A 450 2.34 -15.51 -20.64
CA MET A 450 2.75 -16.43 -19.58
C MET A 450 1.67 -16.56 -18.51
N LEU A 451 1.10 -15.45 -18.05
CA LEU A 451 -0.03 -15.43 -17.12
C LEU A 451 -1.27 -16.16 -17.66
N ALA A 452 -1.52 -16.11 -18.97
CA ALA A 452 -2.59 -16.87 -19.62
C ALA A 452 -2.28 -18.37 -19.68
N VAL A 453 -1.04 -18.76 -20.05
CA VAL A 453 -0.59 -20.15 -20.13
C VAL A 453 -0.62 -20.84 -18.75
N GLU A 454 -0.22 -20.14 -17.69
CA GLU A 454 -0.33 -20.61 -16.29
C GLU A 454 -1.77 -20.95 -15.89
N ARG A 455 -2.76 -20.23 -16.44
CA ARG A 455 -4.20 -20.46 -16.22
C ARG A 455 -4.81 -21.50 -17.17
N GLY A 456 -4.04 -22.02 -18.13
CA GLY A 456 -4.52 -22.88 -19.20
C GLY A 456 -5.26 -22.15 -20.34
N GLU A 457 -5.23 -20.82 -20.36
CA GLU A 457 -5.85 -19.93 -21.36
C GLU A 457 -5.02 -19.90 -22.67
N TYR A 458 -4.74 -21.08 -23.24
CA TYR A 458 -3.76 -21.26 -24.33
C TYR A 458 -4.06 -20.46 -25.61
N ILE A 459 -5.31 -20.08 -25.86
CA ILE A 459 -5.68 -19.25 -27.02
C ILE A 459 -5.25 -17.80 -26.80
N ASP A 460 -5.52 -17.23 -25.62
CA ASP A 460 -5.08 -15.88 -25.23
C ASP A 460 -3.54 -15.80 -25.23
N GLY A 461 -2.90 -16.82 -24.66
CA GLY A 461 -1.43 -16.96 -24.67
C GLY A 461 -0.82 -16.98 -26.08
N LEU A 462 -1.44 -17.68 -27.04
CA LEU A 462 -0.96 -17.70 -28.43
C LEU A 462 -1.16 -16.35 -29.14
N ILE A 463 -2.27 -15.65 -28.90
CA ILE A 463 -2.52 -14.32 -29.47
C ILE A 463 -1.42 -13.36 -29.00
N HIS A 464 -1.20 -13.30 -27.69
CA HIS A 464 -0.20 -12.43 -27.09
C HIS A 464 1.25 -12.81 -27.50
N LEU A 465 1.61 -14.10 -27.58
CA LEU A 465 2.94 -14.50 -28.09
C LEU A 465 3.16 -14.13 -29.56
N ARG A 466 2.13 -14.13 -30.41
CA ARG A 466 2.26 -13.73 -31.82
C ARG A 466 2.49 -12.23 -32.00
N GLU A 467 1.82 -11.40 -31.20
CA GLU A 467 2.13 -9.97 -31.17
C GLU A 467 3.51 -9.69 -30.57
N ALA A 468 3.92 -10.43 -29.54
CA ALA A 468 5.30 -10.37 -29.03
C ALA A 468 6.34 -10.75 -30.09
N GLU A 469 6.13 -11.83 -30.85
CA GLU A 469 7.02 -12.28 -31.95
C GLU A 469 7.17 -11.21 -33.06
N LYS A 470 6.09 -10.49 -33.35
CA LYS A 470 6.01 -9.44 -34.39
C LYS A 470 6.71 -8.14 -33.96
N LEU A 471 6.62 -7.80 -32.67
CA LEU A 471 7.22 -6.59 -32.10
C LEU A 471 8.72 -6.77 -31.80
N ILE A 472 9.10 -7.94 -31.29
CA ILE A 472 10.50 -8.29 -30.96
C ILE A 472 11.18 -8.84 -32.22
N LYS A 473 11.57 -7.90 -33.09
CA LYS A 473 12.38 -8.16 -34.28
C LYS A 473 13.80 -8.59 -33.87
N GLN A 474 14.56 -9.19 -34.79
CA GLN A 474 15.85 -9.88 -34.55
C GLN A 474 17.01 -9.04 -33.97
N THR A 475 16.76 -7.80 -33.56
CA THR A 475 17.75 -6.85 -33.04
C THR A 475 17.95 -6.99 -31.54
N THR A 476 18.67 -8.04 -31.11
CA THR A 476 19.54 -7.94 -29.94
C THR A 476 20.83 -8.69 -30.23
N THR A 477 21.92 -7.93 -30.37
CA THR A 477 23.28 -8.45 -30.37
C THR A 477 23.58 -9.12 -29.02
N PRO A 478 24.45 -10.15 -28.97
CA PRO A 478 24.68 -10.96 -27.75
C PRO A 478 25.42 -10.24 -26.60
N ASP A 479 25.51 -8.90 -26.62
CA ASP A 479 26.24 -8.09 -25.62
C ASP A 479 25.36 -7.56 -24.47
N SER A 480 24.04 -7.77 -24.49
CA SER A 480 23.20 -7.57 -23.30
C SER A 480 23.46 -8.71 -22.31
N LYS A 481 24.55 -8.58 -21.55
CA LYS A 481 25.04 -9.49 -20.49
C LYS A 481 23.90 -10.36 -19.93
N ALA A 482 23.88 -11.63 -20.34
CA ALA A 482 23.01 -12.63 -19.74
C ALA A 482 23.33 -12.69 -18.25
N LEU A 483 22.44 -12.12 -17.43
CA LEU A 483 22.59 -12.11 -15.99
C LEU A 483 22.21 -13.51 -15.51
N ASN A 484 23.17 -14.25 -14.96
CA ASN A 484 22.95 -15.62 -14.49
C ASN A 484 21.89 -15.63 -13.36
N SER A 485 20.62 -15.83 -13.74
CA SER A 485 19.50 -16.01 -12.82
C SER A 485 19.11 -17.49 -12.79
N PRO A 486 19.51 -18.25 -11.76
CA PRO A 486 19.23 -19.68 -11.71
C PRO A 486 17.79 -19.94 -11.27
N ARG A 487 16.85 -20.16 -12.21
CA ARG A 487 15.63 -21.00 -12.03
C ARG A 487 14.89 -21.29 -13.34
N CYS A 488 14.28 -22.48 -13.38
CA CYS A 488 13.57 -23.07 -14.51
C CYS A 488 12.18 -22.49 -14.80
N PHE A 489 11.74 -22.69 -16.05
CA PHE A 489 10.37 -22.84 -16.59
C PHE A 489 9.28 -21.78 -16.35
N PHE A 490 9.43 -20.90 -15.35
CA PHE A 490 8.53 -19.76 -15.10
C PHE A 490 9.32 -18.49 -14.70
N SER A 491 10.62 -18.44 -15.00
CA SER A 491 11.50 -17.34 -14.64
C SER A 491 11.37 -16.14 -15.60
N HIS A 492 11.12 -14.98 -15.00
CA HIS A 492 11.10 -13.66 -15.63
C HIS A 492 12.52 -13.20 -16.02
N ASP A 493 13.15 -13.87 -16.98
CA ASP A 493 14.30 -13.26 -17.64
C ASP A 493 13.84 -12.01 -18.38
N ILE A 494 14.55 -10.93 -18.09
CA ILE A 494 14.09 -9.53 -18.22
C ILE A 494 13.79 -9.09 -19.66
N ILE A 495 14.28 -9.84 -20.65
CA ILE A 495 14.16 -9.56 -22.08
C ILE A 495 13.79 -10.87 -22.80
N PRO A 496 12.50 -11.08 -23.19
CA PRO A 496 12.14 -12.21 -24.03
C PRO A 496 12.78 -12.11 -25.41
N SER A 497 13.72 -13.01 -25.69
CA SER A 497 14.30 -13.20 -27.01
C SER A 497 13.34 -13.96 -27.94
N ARG A 498 13.49 -13.76 -29.26
CA ARG A 498 12.63 -14.42 -30.27
C ARG A 498 12.67 -15.95 -30.18
N ILE A 499 13.82 -16.53 -29.84
CA ILE A 499 13.99 -17.96 -29.56
C ILE A 499 13.06 -18.45 -28.43
N ARG A 500 12.95 -17.71 -27.32
CA ARG A 500 12.04 -18.04 -26.20
C ARG A 500 10.58 -17.90 -26.58
N ILE A 501 10.21 -16.88 -27.37
CA ILE A 501 8.84 -16.69 -27.84
C ILE A 501 8.40 -17.88 -28.73
N LEU A 502 9.24 -18.26 -29.69
CA LEU A 502 8.99 -19.41 -30.56
C LEU A 502 8.95 -20.74 -29.77
N ASN A 503 9.83 -20.92 -28.78
CA ASN A 503 9.79 -22.04 -27.86
C ASN A 503 8.45 -22.14 -27.12
N ASN A 504 7.96 -21.03 -26.58
CA ASN A 504 6.72 -20.99 -25.82
C ASN A 504 5.49 -21.24 -26.71
N ILE A 505 5.48 -20.71 -27.93
CA ILE A 505 4.47 -21.04 -28.95
C ILE A 505 4.49 -22.55 -29.26
N GLY A 506 5.67 -23.12 -29.47
CA GLY A 506 5.85 -24.55 -29.73
C GLY A 506 5.38 -25.42 -28.57
N HIS A 507 5.70 -25.03 -27.33
CA HIS A 507 5.24 -25.72 -26.12
C HIS A 507 3.71 -25.66 -25.97
N ILE A 508 3.06 -24.53 -26.26
CA ILE A 508 1.58 -24.47 -26.25
C ILE A 508 0.99 -25.41 -27.31
N TYR A 509 1.56 -25.47 -28.52
CA TYR A 509 1.10 -26.41 -29.55
C TYR A 509 1.31 -27.88 -29.13
N LEU A 510 2.43 -28.21 -28.48
CA LEU A 510 2.68 -29.52 -27.87
C LEU A 510 1.59 -29.86 -26.84
N ARG A 511 1.28 -28.94 -25.92
CA ARG A 511 0.21 -29.10 -24.91
C ARG A 511 -1.20 -29.22 -25.51
N GLN A 512 -1.40 -28.75 -26.75
CA GLN A 512 -2.63 -28.93 -27.53
C GLN A 512 -2.62 -30.18 -28.42
N GLY A 513 -1.58 -31.01 -28.40
CA GLY A 513 -1.43 -32.18 -29.28
C GLY A 513 -1.15 -31.84 -30.75
N LYS A 514 -0.81 -30.58 -31.07
CA LYS A 514 -0.54 -30.09 -32.43
C LYS A 514 0.92 -30.30 -32.80
N TYR A 515 1.34 -31.57 -32.85
CA TYR A 515 2.75 -31.97 -32.93
C TYR A 515 3.53 -31.35 -34.10
N GLU A 516 2.96 -31.28 -35.31
CA GLU A 516 3.66 -30.66 -36.45
C GLU A 516 3.86 -29.15 -36.27
N ALA A 517 2.87 -28.44 -35.73
CA ALA A 517 2.99 -27.01 -35.45
C ALA A 517 3.99 -26.73 -34.32
N ALA A 518 4.09 -27.64 -33.33
CA ALA A 518 5.14 -27.59 -32.31
C ALA A 518 6.53 -27.82 -32.92
N ARG A 519 6.67 -28.84 -33.79
CA ARG A 519 7.92 -29.18 -34.49
C ARG A 519 8.44 -28.00 -35.31
N ASP A 520 7.57 -27.37 -36.10
CA ASP A 520 7.89 -26.15 -36.85
C ASP A 520 8.38 -25.01 -35.96
N CYS A 521 7.79 -24.82 -34.77
CA CYS A 521 8.16 -23.74 -33.87
C CYS A 521 9.50 -24.01 -33.17
N PHE A 522 9.76 -25.23 -32.71
CA PHE A 522 11.08 -25.58 -32.13
C PHE A 522 12.18 -25.56 -33.20
N ALA A 523 11.91 -26.04 -34.42
CA ALA A 523 12.85 -25.95 -35.53
C ALA A 523 13.18 -24.49 -35.90
N LYS A 524 12.18 -23.59 -35.91
CA LYS A 524 12.42 -22.14 -36.10
C LYS A 524 13.22 -21.54 -34.93
N ALA A 525 12.87 -21.89 -33.69
CA ALA A 525 13.57 -21.41 -32.49
C ALA A 525 15.07 -21.76 -32.51
N LEU A 526 15.45 -22.99 -32.91
CA LEU A 526 16.85 -23.40 -33.02
C LEU A 526 17.65 -22.70 -34.14
N ASN A 527 16.97 -22.02 -35.07
CA ASN A 527 17.60 -21.22 -36.13
C ASN A 527 17.72 -19.73 -35.77
N GLU A 528 17.15 -19.27 -34.66
CA GLU A 528 17.32 -17.90 -34.17
C GLU A 528 18.59 -17.75 -33.32
N VAL A 529 19.07 -16.51 -33.19
CA VAL A 529 20.18 -16.18 -32.29
C VAL A 529 19.72 -16.24 -30.83
N GLY A 530 20.46 -16.95 -29.99
CA GLY A 530 20.16 -17.15 -28.57
C GLY A 530 21.37 -17.68 -27.80
N SER A 531 21.27 -17.69 -26.46
CA SER A 531 22.31 -18.28 -25.60
C SER A 531 22.31 -19.81 -25.67
N ASP A 532 23.39 -20.45 -25.21
CA ASP A 532 23.43 -21.91 -25.07
C ASP A 532 22.34 -22.43 -24.13
N ILE A 533 21.92 -21.63 -23.13
CA ILE A 533 20.82 -21.96 -22.21
C ILE A 533 19.47 -21.89 -22.94
N ASP A 534 19.19 -20.84 -23.72
CA ASP A 534 17.96 -20.74 -24.52
C ASP A 534 17.84 -21.95 -25.48
N ARG A 535 18.96 -22.31 -26.12
CA ARG A 535 19.03 -23.47 -27.02
C ARG A 535 18.82 -24.79 -26.27
N ALA A 536 19.40 -24.96 -25.07
CA ALA A 536 19.17 -26.13 -24.23
C ALA A 536 17.69 -26.30 -23.85
N VAL A 537 17.00 -25.21 -23.48
CA VAL A 537 15.56 -25.22 -23.17
C VAL A 537 14.74 -25.65 -24.39
N VAL A 538 15.05 -25.10 -25.58
CA VAL A 538 14.37 -25.51 -26.83
C VAL A 538 14.61 -26.99 -27.14
N LEU A 539 15.84 -27.47 -27.03
CA LEU A 539 16.20 -28.88 -27.26
C LEU A 539 15.47 -29.80 -26.29
N ASN A 540 15.38 -29.45 -25.00
CA ASN A 540 14.61 -30.22 -24.03
C ASN A 540 13.11 -30.29 -24.42
N ASN A 541 12.50 -29.18 -24.81
CA ASN A 541 11.10 -29.17 -25.23
C ASN A 541 10.85 -29.91 -26.55
N TYR A 542 11.82 -29.91 -27.46
CA TYR A 542 11.80 -30.72 -28.68
C TYR A 542 11.97 -32.22 -28.34
N GLY A 543 12.82 -32.55 -27.37
CA GLY A 543 12.93 -33.89 -26.81
C GLY A 543 11.60 -34.41 -26.25
N LEU A 544 10.87 -33.58 -25.50
CA LEU A 544 9.52 -33.90 -25.01
C LEU A 544 8.53 -34.13 -26.16
N LEU A 545 8.55 -33.29 -27.20
CA LEU A 545 7.72 -33.49 -28.40
C LEU A 545 8.00 -34.84 -29.08
N GLU A 546 9.28 -35.18 -29.29
CA GLU A 546 9.64 -36.45 -29.93
C GLU A 546 9.35 -37.66 -29.01
N TYR A 547 9.41 -37.49 -27.68
CA TYR A 547 9.00 -38.49 -26.70
C TYR A 547 7.49 -38.79 -26.78
N GLU A 548 6.64 -37.76 -26.82
CA GLU A 548 5.18 -37.90 -27.03
C GLU A 548 4.86 -38.53 -28.40
N CYS A 549 5.66 -38.22 -29.43
CA CYS A 549 5.60 -38.89 -30.74
C CYS A 549 6.17 -40.32 -30.74
N ARG A 550 6.64 -40.85 -29.60
CA ARG A 550 7.29 -42.17 -29.42
C ARG A 550 8.62 -42.36 -30.17
N ASN A 551 9.25 -41.29 -30.60
CA ASN A 551 10.58 -41.28 -31.22
C ASN A 551 11.69 -41.24 -30.15
N TYR A 552 11.69 -42.22 -29.24
CA TYR A 552 12.51 -42.21 -28.02
C TYR A 552 14.02 -42.02 -28.26
N GLN A 553 14.54 -42.52 -29.39
CA GLN A 553 15.94 -42.33 -29.78
C GLN A 553 16.27 -40.85 -30.03
N LYS A 554 15.44 -40.13 -30.79
CA LYS A 554 15.60 -38.69 -31.03
C LYS A 554 15.38 -37.87 -29.77
N ALA A 555 14.41 -38.28 -28.94
CA ALA A 555 14.18 -37.64 -27.65
C ALA A 555 15.44 -37.73 -26.77
N HIS A 556 16.07 -38.91 -26.66
CA HIS A 556 17.32 -39.10 -25.93
C HIS A 556 18.46 -38.23 -26.49
N GLU A 557 18.59 -38.14 -27.82
CA GLU A 557 19.59 -37.28 -28.48
C GLU A 557 19.41 -35.81 -28.10
N TYR A 558 18.19 -35.26 -28.21
CA TYR A 558 17.89 -33.87 -27.85
C TYR A 558 18.04 -33.58 -26.34
N PHE A 559 17.60 -34.48 -25.46
CA PHE A 559 17.80 -34.33 -24.02
C PHE A 559 19.28 -34.37 -23.64
N ASN A 560 20.08 -35.23 -24.28
CA ASN A 560 21.51 -35.29 -24.02
C ASN A 560 22.21 -34.00 -24.48
N GLU A 561 21.87 -33.47 -25.66
CA GLU A 561 22.41 -32.18 -26.14
C GLU A 561 22.06 -31.03 -25.19
N ALA A 562 20.80 -30.95 -24.73
CA ALA A 562 20.36 -29.97 -23.73
C ALA A 562 21.18 -30.05 -22.43
N VAL A 563 21.42 -31.26 -21.91
CA VAL A 563 22.26 -31.48 -20.71
C VAL A 563 23.71 -31.05 -20.92
N GLN A 564 24.29 -31.23 -22.12
CA GLN A 564 25.67 -30.79 -22.40
C GLN A 564 25.80 -29.26 -22.48
N LEU A 565 24.84 -28.58 -23.09
CA LEU A 565 24.80 -27.12 -23.19
C LEU A 565 24.56 -26.48 -21.80
N ALA A 566 23.62 -27.01 -21.02
CA ALA A 566 23.28 -26.50 -19.70
C ALA A 566 24.17 -27.02 -18.55
N LYS A 567 25.30 -27.68 -18.82
CA LYS A 567 26.08 -28.46 -17.82
C LYS A 567 26.46 -27.74 -16.51
N ASN A 568 26.56 -26.41 -16.53
CA ASN A 568 26.93 -25.55 -15.40
C ASN A 568 25.74 -24.75 -14.83
N ASP A 569 24.54 -24.92 -15.38
CA ASP A 569 23.33 -24.19 -14.99
C ASP A 569 22.44 -25.03 -14.04
N ALA A 570 21.60 -24.37 -13.23
CA ALA A 570 20.68 -25.04 -12.31
C ALA A 570 19.64 -25.91 -13.04
N SER A 571 19.23 -25.50 -14.25
CA SER A 571 18.24 -26.20 -15.09
C SER A 571 18.68 -27.59 -15.56
N VAL A 572 19.98 -27.89 -15.53
CA VAL A 572 20.53 -29.20 -15.94
C VAL A 572 19.90 -30.37 -15.20
N THR A 573 19.37 -30.15 -13.99
CA THR A 573 18.73 -31.17 -13.16
C THR A 573 17.47 -31.71 -13.83
N GLU A 574 16.61 -30.83 -14.34
CA GLU A 574 15.36 -31.19 -15.02
C GLU A 574 15.63 -31.86 -16.37
N PHE A 575 16.61 -31.35 -17.13
CA PHE A 575 17.00 -31.96 -18.41
C PHE A 575 17.58 -33.37 -18.21
N LYS A 576 18.27 -33.62 -17.09
CA LYS A 576 18.74 -34.96 -16.69
C LYS A 576 17.59 -35.90 -16.35
N GLU A 577 16.54 -35.44 -15.69
CA GLU A 577 15.36 -36.27 -15.41
C GLU A 577 14.70 -36.76 -16.71
N ASN A 578 14.51 -35.86 -17.69
CA ASN A 578 13.99 -36.22 -19.00
C ASN A 578 14.93 -37.17 -19.79
N LEU A 579 16.24 -36.96 -19.70
CA LEU A 579 17.22 -37.88 -20.27
C LEU A 579 17.12 -39.29 -19.66
N GLU A 580 17.02 -39.41 -18.34
CA GLU A 580 16.85 -40.69 -17.65
C GLU A 580 15.52 -41.39 -17.96
N LEU A 581 14.44 -40.64 -18.25
CA LEU A 581 13.18 -41.23 -18.74
C LEU A 581 13.39 -41.96 -20.07
N THR A 582 14.11 -41.37 -21.03
CA THR A 582 14.38 -42.04 -22.32
C THR A 582 15.31 -43.25 -22.19
N LYS A 583 16.34 -43.18 -21.33
CA LYS A 583 17.23 -44.33 -21.09
C LYS A 583 16.49 -45.56 -20.59
N LYS A 584 15.51 -45.40 -19.70
CA LYS A 584 14.66 -46.49 -19.17
C LYS A 584 13.70 -47.13 -20.17
N ILE A 585 13.59 -46.58 -21.39
CA ILE A 585 12.76 -47.10 -22.48
C ILE A 585 13.64 -47.71 -23.58
N LEU A 586 14.87 -47.22 -23.74
CA LEU A 586 15.86 -47.71 -24.70
C LEU A 586 16.73 -48.86 -24.15
N HIS A 587 16.65 -49.15 -22.85
CA HIS A 587 17.32 -50.24 -22.13
C HIS A 587 16.31 -51.07 -21.34
#